data_AF-A0ABD4APU8-F1
#
_entry.id   AF-A0ABD4APU8-F1
#
_cell.length_a   1.000
_cell.length_b   1.000
_cell.length_c   1.000
_cell.angle_alpha   90.00
_cell.angle_beta   90.00
_cell.angle_gamma   90.00
#
_symmetry.space_group_name_H-M   'P 1'
#
loop_
_entity.id
_entity.type
_entity.pdbx_description
1 polymer ?
#
loop_
_entity_poly.entity_id
_entity_poly.type
_entity_poly.pdbx_seq_one_letter_code
_entity_poly.pdbx_strand_id
1 'polypeptide(L)'
;MELRPNESPHNLASEAFLKLFQEADGWGIATVDEEADKAADFILTDDQGHRYVGVVKAFNNGRADYVTGAFAQAVLEARKHARDHHVRPAVLIWAGSLSPSLIDRLSAFHDEYGNGEPFAVLSGDGRRFVKFPGFEIDEDEATPSLRSRRIRSTQQPRLVFSDLNQWMLKCLLAVDIHHSERLISTMPTLIKSATELAQVALVSVMTATRLVNALREEGFLETVPFHNVPYLKVVQRRKLAKRWKAEYQRSPSAVAMKFLRPGGGDAQVQKWARKHGGAMGLFAAADLLGFGHVHGVPPAVWVSSLDEAVHSKELRRAKEGERPDLILQQPSFPQSLARGSITRDNVRVTDIIQTWLDVSSHPSRGVEQAEELEHGILASVVGESN
;
A
#
# COMPACT_ATOMS: atom_id res chain seq x y z
N MET A 1 -10.54 20.36 -15.70
CA MET A 1 -9.42 21.30 -15.50
C MET A 1 -8.15 20.47 -15.47
N GLU A 2 -7.31 20.60 -16.48
CA GLU A 2 -6.04 19.87 -16.58
C GLU A 2 -5.05 20.47 -15.59
N LEU A 3 -4.67 19.72 -14.55
CA LEU A 3 -3.70 20.16 -13.56
C LEU A 3 -2.30 20.17 -14.19
N ARG A 4 -1.68 21.36 -14.27
CA ARG A 4 -0.28 21.53 -14.67
C ARG A 4 0.61 21.14 -13.49
N PRO A 5 1.68 20.34 -13.69
CA PRO A 5 2.48 19.82 -12.58
C PRO A 5 3.45 20.87 -12.04
N ASN A 6 2.99 21.78 -11.16
CA ASN A 6 3.76 22.47 -10.10
C ASN A 6 2.93 23.45 -9.24
N GLU A 7 1.61 23.27 -9.17
CA GLU A 7 0.72 24.30 -8.63
C GLU A 7 0.74 24.35 -7.10
N SER A 8 0.84 25.56 -6.54
CA SER A 8 0.87 25.78 -5.09
C SER A 8 -0.42 25.28 -4.43
N PRO A 9 -0.37 24.66 -3.24
CA PRO A 9 -1.58 24.25 -2.50
C PRO A 9 -2.59 25.38 -2.32
N HIS A 10 -2.10 26.62 -2.23
CA HIS A 10 -2.93 27.82 -2.12
C HIS A 10 -3.74 28.08 -3.41
N ASN A 11 -3.18 27.83 -4.59
CA ASN A 11 -3.91 27.96 -5.86
C ASN A 11 -5.01 26.90 -5.98
N LEU A 12 -4.70 25.64 -5.63
CA LEU A 12 -5.68 24.54 -5.63
C LEU A 12 -6.82 24.79 -4.64
N ALA A 13 -6.48 25.32 -3.47
CA ALA A 13 -7.46 25.74 -2.47
C ALA A 13 -8.35 26.85 -3.02
N SER A 14 -7.75 27.86 -3.64
CA SER A 14 -8.46 29.01 -4.22
C SER A 14 -9.46 28.57 -5.29
N GLU A 15 -9.04 27.74 -6.24
CA GLU A 15 -9.93 27.18 -7.27
C GLU A 15 -11.06 26.33 -6.67
N ALA A 16 -10.76 25.51 -5.65
CA ALA A 16 -11.74 24.66 -5.00
C ALA A 16 -12.83 25.46 -4.28
N PHE A 17 -12.46 26.52 -3.55
CA PHE A 17 -13.41 27.38 -2.86
C PHE A 17 -14.19 28.28 -3.81
N LEU A 18 -13.55 28.80 -4.87
CA LEU A 18 -14.26 29.51 -5.95
C LEU A 18 -15.36 28.63 -6.55
N LYS A 19 -15.02 27.40 -6.89
CA LYS A 19 -15.99 26.45 -7.44
C LYS A 19 -17.11 26.13 -6.45
N LEU A 20 -16.79 25.84 -5.18
CA LEU A 20 -17.76 25.52 -4.14
C LEU A 20 -18.83 26.62 -4.02
N PHE A 21 -18.42 27.88 -3.90
CA PHE A 21 -19.33 28.99 -3.67
C PHE A 21 -19.99 29.50 -4.95
N GLN A 22 -19.44 29.24 -6.14
CA GLN A 22 -20.13 29.47 -7.42
C GLN A 22 -21.24 28.44 -7.70
N GLU A 23 -21.07 27.22 -7.22
CA GLU A 23 -22.09 26.15 -7.31
C GLU A 23 -23.14 26.23 -6.18
N ALA A 24 -22.90 27.07 -5.16
CA ALA A 24 -23.79 27.24 -4.02
C ALA A 24 -24.91 28.24 -4.33
N ASP A 25 -26.16 27.78 -4.32
CA ASP A 25 -27.32 28.65 -4.48
C ASP A 25 -27.36 29.68 -3.34
N GLY A 26 -27.51 30.96 -3.70
CA GLY A 26 -27.62 32.06 -2.73
C GLY A 26 -26.29 32.57 -2.16
N TRP A 27 -25.14 32.14 -2.69
CA TRP A 27 -23.83 32.64 -2.28
C TRP A 27 -23.03 33.23 -3.44
N GLY A 28 -22.22 34.25 -3.13
CA GLY A 28 -21.24 34.85 -4.04
C GLY A 28 -19.85 34.85 -3.43
N ILE A 29 -18.82 34.76 -4.28
CA ILE A 29 -17.41 34.78 -3.88
C ILE A 29 -16.61 35.72 -4.80
N ALA A 30 -15.76 36.55 -4.20
CA ALA A 30 -14.82 37.42 -4.91
C ALA A 30 -13.43 37.35 -4.25
N THR A 31 -12.38 37.39 -5.07
CA THR A 31 -10.99 37.54 -4.59
C THR A 31 -10.74 38.98 -4.16
N VAL A 32 -9.91 39.18 -3.14
CA VAL A 32 -9.46 40.52 -2.73
C VAL A 32 -8.30 40.94 -3.65
N ASP A 33 -8.39 42.12 -4.28
CA ASP A 33 -7.34 42.62 -5.19
C ASP A 33 -5.99 42.81 -4.48
N GLU A 34 -4.89 42.44 -5.15
CA GLU A 34 -3.53 42.36 -4.59
C GLU A 34 -2.96 43.67 -4.00
N GLU A 35 -3.56 44.82 -4.29
CA GLU A 35 -3.11 46.14 -3.82
C GLU A 35 -3.76 46.58 -2.48
N ALA A 36 -4.77 45.87 -1.99
CA ALA A 36 -5.47 46.20 -0.75
C ALA A 36 -5.49 45.02 0.22
N ASP A 37 -4.45 44.96 1.08
CA ASP A 37 -4.40 44.13 2.29
C ASP A 37 -4.16 42.61 2.05
N LYS A 38 -2.88 42.20 2.11
CA LYS A 38 -2.34 40.84 1.85
C LYS A 38 -2.86 39.70 2.74
N ALA A 39 -3.92 39.90 3.51
CA ALA A 39 -4.26 39.06 4.65
C ALA A 39 -5.68 38.48 4.62
N ALA A 40 -6.49 38.85 3.63
CA ALA A 40 -7.76 38.21 3.32
C ALA A 40 -7.70 37.56 1.93
N ASP A 41 -8.09 36.30 1.82
CA ASP A 41 -8.03 35.57 0.55
C ASP A 41 -9.34 35.75 -0.27
N PHE A 42 -10.50 35.78 0.41
CA PHE A 42 -11.81 35.90 -0.24
C PHE A 42 -12.80 36.80 0.50
N ILE A 43 -13.73 37.40 -0.24
CA ILE A 43 -14.98 37.97 0.26
C ILE A 43 -16.14 37.08 -0.18
N LEU A 44 -16.87 36.54 0.79
CA LEU A 44 -18.08 35.76 0.57
C LEU A 44 -19.30 36.64 0.86
N THR A 45 -20.36 36.50 0.08
CA THR A 45 -21.61 37.27 0.27
C THR A 45 -22.81 36.32 0.19
N ASP A 46 -23.71 36.38 1.16
CA ASP A 46 -24.98 35.63 1.10
C ASP A 46 -26.07 36.45 0.37
N ASP A 47 -27.17 35.81 0.02
CA ASP A 47 -28.32 36.41 -0.68
C ASP A 47 -29.04 37.50 0.14
N GLN A 48 -28.83 37.51 1.46
CA GLN A 48 -29.30 38.55 2.38
C GLN A 48 -28.34 39.76 2.43
N GLY A 49 -27.23 39.73 1.69
CA GLY A 49 -26.26 40.81 1.59
C GLY A 49 -25.25 40.86 2.75
N HIS A 50 -25.18 39.85 3.61
CA HIS A 50 -24.11 39.78 4.60
C HIS A 50 -22.79 39.41 3.93
N ARG A 51 -21.73 40.11 4.33
CA ARG A 51 -20.38 39.89 3.81
C ARG A 51 -19.51 39.20 4.85
N TYR A 52 -18.70 38.26 4.38
CA TYR A 52 -17.73 37.52 5.18
C TYR A 52 -16.33 37.66 4.57
N VAL A 53 -15.31 37.78 5.41
CA VAL A 53 -13.91 37.69 5.01
C VAL A 53 -13.39 36.28 5.27
N GLY A 54 -13.04 35.59 4.19
CA GLY A 54 -12.53 34.22 4.22
C GLY A 54 -11.00 34.21 4.26
N VAL A 55 -10.44 33.56 5.28
CA VAL A 55 -8.99 33.26 5.35
C VAL A 55 -8.77 31.81 4.95
N VAL A 56 -7.88 31.59 3.98
CA VAL A 56 -7.55 30.29 3.41
C VAL A 56 -6.27 29.76 4.02
N LYS A 57 -6.31 28.54 4.55
CA LYS A 57 -5.10 27.76 4.88
C LYS A 57 -5.08 26.47 4.09
N ALA A 58 -4.03 26.32 3.28
CA ALA A 58 -3.89 25.19 2.36
C ALA A 58 -2.69 24.30 2.73
N PHE A 59 -2.91 22.98 2.75
CA PHE A 59 -1.92 21.99 3.16
C PHE A 59 -1.81 20.85 2.16
N ASN A 60 -0.59 20.37 1.92
CA ASN A 60 -0.36 19.15 1.13
C ASN A 60 -0.86 17.87 1.82
N ASN A 61 -1.02 17.86 3.15
CA ASN A 61 -1.51 16.72 3.93
C ASN A 61 -2.42 17.17 5.08
N GLY A 62 -3.34 16.28 5.51
CA GLY A 62 -4.27 16.53 6.61
C GLY A 62 -3.76 16.02 7.96
N ARG A 63 -2.52 16.35 8.36
CA ARG A 63 -2.04 15.95 9.69
C ARG A 63 -2.80 16.74 10.77
N ALA A 64 -3.50 16.02 11.64
CA ALA A 64 -4.46 16.61 12.56
C ALA A 64 -3.89 17.75 13.43
N ASP A 65 -2.69 17.60 13.99
CA ASP A 65 -2.09 18.63 14.85
C ASP A 65 -1.76 19.92 14.08
N TYR A 66 -1.30 19.79 12.82
CA TYR A 66 -0.98 20.93 11.96
C TYR A 66 -2.24 21.65 11.49
N VAL A 67 -3.24 20.91 11.04
CA VAL A 67 -4.50 21.48 10.56
C VAL A 67 -5.26 22.15 11.69
N THR A 68 -5.30 21.54 12.88
CA THR A 68 -5.97 22.15 14.05
C THR A 68 -5.28 23.43 14.50
N GLY A 69 -3.94 23.44 14.58
CA GLY A 69 -3.19 24.65 14.93
C GLY A 69 -3.39 25.76 13.91
N ALA A 70 -3.40 25.42 12.61
CA ALA A 70 -3.64 26.41 11.57
C ALA A 70 -5.10 26.88 11.47
N PHE A 71 -6.07 26.04 11.83
CA PHE A 71 -7.46 26.43 11.97
C PHE A 71 -7.61 27.48 13.08
N ALA A 72 -7.00 27.26 14.24
CA ALA A 72 -6.97 28.25 15.32
C ALA A 72 -6.33 29.58 14.86
N GLN A 73 -5.22 29.51 14.13
CA GLN A 73 -4.59 30.68 13.53
C GLN A 73 -5.53 31.39 12.53
N ALA A 74 -6.20 30.66 11.65
CA ALA A 74 -7.12 31.21 10.66
C ALA A 74 -8.33 31.91 11.32
N VAL A 75 -8.87 31.34 12.40
CA VAL A 75 -9.93 31.99 13.19
C VAL A 75 -9.46 33.35 13.72
N LEU A 76 -8.24 33.42 14.27
CA LEU A 76 -7.70 34.68 14.81
C LEU A 76 -7.46 35.72 13.71
N GLU A 77 -6.90 35.31 12.57
CA GLU A 77 -6.70 36.17 11.41
C GLU A 77 -8.04 36.68 10.86
N ALA A 78 -8.98 35.78 10.58
CA ALA A 78 -10.30 36.14 10.04
C ALA A 78 -11.04 37.12 10.95
N ARG A 79 -11.00 36.92 12.28
CA ARG A 79 -11.59 37.85 13.25
C ARG A 79 -10.95 39.24 13.21
N LYS A 80 -9.63 39.32 13.02
CA LYS A 80 -8.93 40.60 12.92
C LYS A 80 -9.40 41.35 11.66
N HIS A 81 -9.35 40.69 10.50
CA HIS A 81 -9.76 41.30 9.23
C HIS A 81 -11.24 41.66 9.20
N ALA A 82 -12.08 40.82 9.79
CA ALA A 82 -13.51 41.08 9.91
C ALA A 82 -13.79 42.39 10.68
N ARG A 83 -13.05 42.64 11.77
CA ARG A 83 -13.17 43.90 12.52
C ARG A 83 -12.68 45.10 11.71
N ASP A 84 -11.52 44.98 11.06
CA ASP A 84 -10.92 46.08 10.31
C ASP A 84 -11.84 46.51 9.14
N HIS A 85 -12.51 45.56 8.49
CA HIS A 85 -13.38 45.78 7.33
C HIS A 85 -14.89 45.82 7.64
N HIS A 86 -15.28 45.74 8.93
CA HIS A 86 -16.68 45.72 9.38
C HIS A 86 -17.56 44.64 8.71
N VAL A 87 -16.98 43.45 8.49
CA VAL A 87 -17.63 42.27 7.92
C VAL A 87 -17.58 41.09 8.89
N ARG A 88 -18.15 39.94 8.54
CA ARG A 88 -18.12 38.73 9.38
C ARG A 88 -16.86 37.89 9.09
N PRO A 89 -16.27 37.20 10.08
CA PRO A 89 -15.15 36.28 9.83
C PRO A 89 -15.63 34.95 9.23
N ALA A 90 -14.84 34.35 8.35
CA ALA A 90 -15.01 32.98 7.87
C ALA A 90 -13.67 32.27 7.70
N VAL A 91 -13.66 30.95 7.88
CA VAL A 91 -12.44 30.13 7.82
C VAL A 91 -12.55 29.09 6.71
N LEU A 92 -11.54 29.03 5.84
CA LEU A 92 -11.50 28.14 4.69
C LEU A 92 -10.25 27.27 4.79
N ILE A 93 -10.42 25.96 5.03
CA ILE A 93 -9.31 25.01 5.13
C ILE A 93 -9.30 24.10 3.92
N TRP A 94 -8.15 24.01 3.26
CA TRP A 94 -7.91 23.01 2.23
C TRP A 94 -6.78 22.08 2.64
N ALA A 95 -6.99 20.77 2.50
CA ALA A 95 -5.94 19.78 2.70
C ALA A 95 -5.92 18.75 1.58
N GLY A 96 -4.74 18.23 1.23
CA GLY A 96 -4.63 17.19 0.20
C GLY A 96 -5.47 15.93 0.49
N SER A 97 -5.74 15.64 1.76
CA SER A 97 -6.65 14.57 2.22
C SER A 97 -7.20 14.89 3.61
N LEU A 98 -8.45 14.57 3.90
CA LEU A 98 -9.07 14.73 5.23
C LEU A 98 -9.62 13.41 5.74
N SER A 99 -9.41 13.09 7.02
CA SER A 99 -10.11 11.99 7.70
C SER A 99 -11.40 12.50 8.35
N PRO A 100 -12.44 11.66 8.54
CA PRO A 100 -13.68 12.08 9.21
C PRO A 100 -13.39 12.57 10.63
N SER A 101 -12.54 11.82 11.36
CA SER A 101 -12.07 12.18 12.70
C SER A 101 -11.34 13.51 12.81
N LEU A 102 -10.80 14.05 11.70
CA LEU A 102 -10.21 15.38 11.69
C LEU A 102 -11.30 16.44 11.57
N ILE A 103 -12.31 16.20 10.73
CA ILE A 103 -13.47 17.10 10.61
C ILE A 103 -14.19 17.19 11.95
N ASP A 104 -14.47 16.04 12.59
CA ASP A 104 -15.07 15.98 13.94
C ASP A 104 -14.25 16.79 14.96
N ARG A 105 -12.93 16.64 14.91
CA ARG A 105 -12.02 17.36 15.80
C ARG A 105 -12.08 18.87 15.56
N LEU A 106 -12.10 19.30 14.30
CA LEU A 106 -12.19 20.73 13.96
C LEU A 106 -13.53 21.32 14.37
N SER A 107 -14.63 20.59 14.14
CA SER A 107 -15.97 20.97 14.59
C SER A 107 -16.02 21.07 16.11
N ALA A 108 -15.55 20.06 16.85
CA ALA A 108 -15.51 20.10 18.31
C ALA A 108 -14.62 21.22 18.85
N PHE A 109 -13.45 21.44 18.23
CA PHE A 109 -12.57 22.56 18.60
C PHE A 109 -13.24 23.91 18.34
N HIS A 110 -13.94 24.06 17.22
CA HIS A 110 -14.66 25.29 16.88
C HIS A 110 -15.85 25.54 17.81
N ASP A 111 -16.60 24.50 18.15
CA ASP A 111 -17.71 24.60 19.10
C ASP A 111 -17.22 24.96 20.51
N GLU A 112 -16.02 24.52 20.91
CA GLU A 112 -15.43 24.80 22.23
C GLU A 112 -14.74 26.17 22.31
N TYR A 113 -13.99 26.58 21.28
CA TYR A 113 -13.12 27.77 21.32
C TYR A 113 -13.52 28.89 20.33
N GLY A 114 -14.41 28.60 19.39
CA GLY A 114 -14.93 29.54 18.39
C GLY A 114 -16.06 30.42 18.92
N ASN A 115 -16.51 31.35 18.09
CA ASN A 115 -17.70 32.19 18.36
C ASN A 115 -18.79 31.93 17.31
N GLY A 116 -18.83 30.72 16.76
CA GLY A 116 -19.78 30.36 15.71
C GLY A 116 -19.43 30.93 14.33
N GLU A 117 -18.16 31.22 14.06
CA GLU A 117 -17.72 31.62 12.73
C GLU A 117 -18.03 30.53 11.70
N PRO A 118 -18.60 30.89 10.53
CA PRO A 118 -18.75 29.94 9.45
C PRO A 118 -17.40 29.39 9.01
N PHE A 119 -17.34 28.09 8.75
CA PHE A 119 -16.13 27.48 8.21
C PHE A 119 -16.42 26.37 7.21
N ALA A 120 -15.48 26.18 6.29
CA ALA A 120 -15.50 25.10 5.32
C ALA A 120 -14.14 24.40 5.29
N VAL A 121 -14.19 23.08 5.15
CA VAL A 121 -13.03 22.21 5.03
C VAL A 121 -13.21 21.40 3.74
N LEU A 122 -12.31 21.61 2.80
CA LEU A 122 -12.29 20.91 1.52
C LEU A 122 -11.04 20.05 1.41
N SER A 123 -11.15 18.95 0.66
CA SER A 123 -10.00 18.12 0.37
C SER A 123 -9.73 17.88 -1.11
N GLY A 124 -8.47 17.60 -1.42
CA GLY A 124 -8.06 17.17 -2.76
C GLY A 124 -8.69 15.83 -3.20
N ASP A 125 -9.13 14.98 -2.27
CA ASP A 125 -9.88 13.74 -2.55
C ASP A 125 -11.40 13.97 -2.69
N GLY A 126 -11.86 15.22 -2.63
CA GLY A 126 -13.22 15.63 -2.96
C GLY A 126 -14.20 15.66 -1.79
N ARG A 127 -13.74 15.47 -0.55
CA ARG A 127 -14.58 15.59 0.65
C ARG A 127 -14.90 17.05 0.91
N ARG A 128 -16.12 17.29 1.39
CA ARG A 128 -16.65 18.62 1.64
C ARG A 128 -17.33 18.62 3.00
N PHE A 129 -16.85 19.49 3.88
CA PHE A 129 -17.56 19.87 5.08
C PHE A 129 -17.75 21.37 5.05
N VAL A 130 -18.98 21.83 5.14
CA VAL A 130 -19.34 23.25 5.05
C VAL A 130 -20.35 23.55 6.14
N LYS A 131 -20.04 24.53 6.99
CA LYS A 131 -20.92 25.03 8.05
C LYS A 131 -21.07 26.54 7.86
N PHE A 132 -21.90 26.92 6.90
CA PHE A 132 -22.27 28.32 6.63
C PHE A 132 -23.77 28.54 6.83
N PRO A 133 -24.22 29.73 7.25
CA PRO A 133 -25.64 30.01 7.42
C PRO A 133 -26.43 29.79 6.13
N GLY A 134 -27.36 28.82 6.13
CA GLY A 134 -28.14 28.48 4.93
C GLY A 134 -27.35 27.73 3.84
N PHE A 135 -26.09 27.35 4.12
CA PHE A 135 -25.27 26.54 3.23
C PHE A 135 -24.44 25.55 4.05
N GLU A 136 -25.05 24.40 4.32
CA GLU A 136 -24.44 23.32 5.10
C GLU A 136 -24.24 22.10 4.21
N ILE A 137 -23.04 21.54 4.24
CA ILE A 137 -22.69 20.28 3.57
C ILE A 137 -22.00 19.42 4.61
N ASP A 138 -22.59 18.25 4.86
CA ASP A 138 -22.00 17.21 5.67
C ASP A 138 -21.98 15.90 4.86
N GLU A 139 -21.00 15.77 3.97
CA GLU A 139 -20.81 14.56 3.17
C GLU A 139 -20.09 13.48 3.98
N ASP A 140 -20.73 12.99 5.05
CA ASP A 140 -20.34 11.78 5.79
C ASP A 140 -21.10 10.52 5.30
N GLU A 141 -22.10 10.69 4.43
CA GLU A 141 -22.85 9.57 3.84
C GLU A 141 -22.09 8.90 2.68
N ALA A 142 -21.60 7.70 2.98
CA ALA A 142 -21.22 6.69 2.02
C ALA A 142 -22.37 6.37 1.04
N THR A 143 -22.47 7.12 -0.06
CA THR A 143 -23.25 6.71 -1.23
C THR A 143 -22.32 6.52 -2.42
N PRO A 144 -22.15 5.29 -2.94
CA PRO A 144 -21.32 5.03 -4.11
C PRO A 144 -22.11 5.44 -5.37
N SER A 145 -22.26 6.74 -5.62
CA SER A 145 -22.83 7.21 -6.88
C SER A 145 -21.79 7.12 -7.99
N LEU A 146 -21.93 6.04 -8.75
CA LEU A 146 -21.40 5.82 -10.10
C LEU A 146 -21.56 7.07 -10.98
N ARG A 147 -20.54 7.94 -11.03
CA ARG A 147 -20.22 8.86 -12.16
C ARG A 147 -19.06 9.80 -11.80
N SER A 148 -17.84 9.27 -11.70
CA SER A 148 -16.64 10.04 -12.06
C SER A 148 -15.50 9.08 -12.36
N ARG A 149 -15.52 8.59 -13.59
CA ARG A 149 -14.42 7.82 -14.17
C ARG A 149 -13.47 8.86 -14.78
N ARG A 150 -12.28 9.01 -14.17
CA ARG A 150 -11.10 9.82 -14.58
C ARG A 150 -11.21 11.28 -14.11
N ILE A 151 -10.27 11.84 -13.36
CA ILE A 151 -8.80 11.75 -13.42
C ILE A 151 -8.23 11.67 -11.99
N ARG A 152 -7.64 10.53 -11.62
CA ARG A 152 -6.89 10.34 -10.37
C ARG A 152 -5.43 10.71 -10.64
N SER A 153 -4.98 11.89 -10.23
CA SER A 153 -3.57 12.26 -10.30
C SER A 153 -3.11 13.06 -9.08
N THR A 154 -3.27 12.48 -7.91
CA THR A 154 -2.19 12.39 -6.92
C THR A 154 -2.13 10.90 -6.56
N GLN A 155 -0.97 10.27 -6.74
CA GLN A 155 -0.83 8.84 -6.48
C GLN A 155 -1.00 8.60 -4.98
N GLN A 156 -2.24 8.33 -4.54
CA GLN A 156 -2.46 7.51 -3.35
C GLN A 156 -1.56 6.27 -3.49
N PRO A 157 -0.85 5.86 -2.42
CA PRO A 157 0.04 4.71 -2.48
C PRO A 157 -0.79 3.46 -2.79
N ARG A 158 -0.97 3.17 -4.08
CA ARG A 158 -1.51 1.90 -4.53
C ARG A 158 -0.58 0.82 -4.03
N LEU A 159 -1.17 -0.28 -3.58
CA LEU A 159 -0.42 -1.47 -3.22
C LEU A 159 0.32 -1.96 -4.46
N VAL A 160 1.64 -1.76 -4.44
CA VAL A 160 2.59 -2.35 -5.39
C VAL A 160 3.28 -3.50 -4.68
N PHE A 161 3.32 -4.67 -5.31
CA PHE A 161 4.08 -5.83 -4.83
C PHE A 161 5.56 -5.69 -5.18
N SER A 162 6.19 -4.61 -4.71
CA SER A 162 7.64 -4.45 -4.81
C SER A 162 8.35 -5.53 -3.99
N ASP A 163 9.63 -5.75 -4.29
CA ASP A 163 10.46 -6.78 -3.65
C ASP A 163 10.37 -6.75 -2.10
N LEU A 164 10.61 -5.58 -1.50
CA LEU A 164 10.49 -5.42 -0.04
C LEU A 164 9.05 -5.46 0.47
N ASN A 165 8.07 -5.03 -0.33
CA ASN A 165 6.66 -5.10 0.07
C ASN A 165 6.17 -6.54 0.17
N GLN A 166 6.60 -7.39 -0.75
CA GLN A 166 6.31 -8.82 -0.69
C GLN A 166 6.95 -9.48 0.53
N TRP A 167 8.21 -9.13 0.86
CA TRP A 167 8.83 -9.59 2.11
C TRP A 167 8.03 -9.19 3.34
N MET A 168 7.67 -7.91 3.47
CA MET A 168 6.89 -7.42 4.60
C MET A 168 5.50 -8.08 4.66
N LEU A 169 4.88 -8.38 3.52
CA LEU A 169 3.60 -9.10 3.49
C LEU A 169 3.76 -10.54 3.99
N LYS A 170 4.85 -11.23 3.65
CA LYS A 170 5.18 -12.53 4.23
C LYS A 170 5.34 -12.45 5.75
N CYS A 171 5.99 -11.40 6.28
CA CYS A 171 6.11 -11.18 7.73
C CYS A 171 4.74 -11.01 8.41
N LEU A 172 3.82 -10.26 7.81
CA LEU A 172 2.46 -10.08 8.34
C LEU A 172 1.68 -11.41 8.38
N LEU A 173 1.90 -12.29 7.40
CA LEU A 173 1.19 -13.55 7.26
C LEU A 173 1.84 -14.73 8.00
N ALA A 174 3.07 -14.55 8.50
CA ALA A 174 3.82 -15.63 9.14
C ALA A 174 3.13 -16.18 10.41
N VAL A 175 2.38 -15.34 11.12
CA VAL A 175 1.60 -15.75 12.31
C VAL A 175 0.44 -16.68 11.96
N ASP A 176 -0.04 -16.63 10.70
CA ASP A 176 -1.13 -17.47 10.23
C ASP A 176 -0.65 -18.83 9.72
N ILE A 177 0.65 -19.03 9.49
CA ILE A 177 1.22 -20.29 9.00
C ILE A 177 1.42 -21.27 10.17
N HIS A 178 0.84 -22.47 10.07
CA HIS A 178 1.11 -23.54 11.02
C HIS A 178 2.56 -24.01 10.93
N HIS A 179 3.25 -24.17 12.06
CA HIS A 179 4.68 -24.52 12.10
C HIS A 179 5.58 -23.57 11.29
N SER A 180 5.26 -22.27 11.34
CA SER A 180 5.95 -21.24 10.55
C SER A 180 7.47 -21.22 10.76
N GLU A 181 7.96 -21.59 11.94
CA GLU A 181 9.39 -21.67 12.25
C GLU A 181 10.16 -22.65 11.36
N ARG A 182 9.44 -23.54 10.67
CA ARG A 182 9.98 -24.52 9.74
C ARG A 182 9.71 -24.18 8.28
N LEU A 183 8.93 -23.15 7.99
CA LEU A 183 8.38 -22.88 6.65
C LEU A 183 8.69 -21.48 6.12
N ILE A 184 9.05 -20.56 7.01
CA ILE A 184 9.53 -19.22 6.67
C ILE A 184 10.58 -18.78 7.69
N SER A 185 11.52 -17.94 7.27
CA SER A 185 12.63 -17.48 8.13
C SER A 185 12.23 -16.51 9.24
N THR A 186 11.05 -15.90 9.17
CA THR A 186 10.59 -14.89 10.11
C THR A 186 9.79 -15.53 11.23
N MET A 187 9.92 -15.00 12.45
CA MET A 187 9.21 -15.53 13.61
C MET A 187 7.74 -15.11 13.59
N PRO A 188 6.79 -16.02 13.88
CA PRO A 188 5.37 -15.69 13.95
C PRO A 188 5.12 -14.70 15.09
N THR A 189 4.73 -13.48 14.77
CA THR A 189 4.50 -12.42 15.76
C THR A 189 3.25 -11.62 15.40
N LEU A 190 2.45 -11.26 16.42
CA LEU A 190 1.33 -10.33 16.25
C LEU A 190 1.87 -8.91 16.12
N ILE A 191 2.02 -8.45 14.88
CA ILE A 191 2.56 -7.13 14.55
C ILE A 191 1.51 -6.05 14.85
N LYS A 192 1.82 -5.10 15.73
CA LYS A 192 0.88 -4.08 16.23
C LYS A 192 0.86 -2.81 15.40
N SER A 193 1.96 -2.51 14.72
CA SER A 193 2.14 -1.24 14.01
C SER A 193 3.12 -1.35 12.84
N ALA A 194 3.15 -0.31 12.00
CA ALA A 194 4.14 -0.18 10.94
C ALA A 194 5.59 -0.13 11.48
N THR A 195 5.81 0.47 12.66
CA THR A 195 7.14 0.50 13.30
C THR A 195 7.61 -0.91 13.68
N GLU A 196 6.71 -1.72 14.23
CA GLU A 196 7.02 -3.11 14.58
C GLU A 196 7.23 -3.96 13.32
N LEU A 197 6.41 -3.76 12.28
CA LEU A 197 6.63 -4.39 10.97
C LEU A 197 8.02 -4.04 10.42
N ALA A 198 8.45 -2.79 10.53
CA ALA A 198 9.76 -2.34 10.09
C ALA A 198 10.90 -3.05 10.83
N GLN A 199 10.73 -3.26 12.14
CA GLN A 199 11.70 -3.98 12.97
C GLN A 199 11.78 -5.46 12.57
N VAL A 200 10.63 -6.15 12.49
CA VAL A 200 10.57 -7.57 12.10
C VAL A 200 11.12 -7.79 10.69
N ALA A 201 10.77 -6.91 9.75
CA ALA A 201 11.18 -7.04 8.36
C ALA A 201 12.59 -6.48 8.07
N LEU A 202 13.23 -5.82 9.04
CA LEU A 202 14.53 -5.13 8.88
C LEU A 202 14.52 -4.14 7.71
N VAL A 203 13.58 -3.19 7.76
CA VAL A 203 13.44 -2.09 6.79
C VAL A 203 13.25 -0.76 7.51
N SER A 204 13.25 0.35 6.77
CA SER A 204 12.94 1.66 7.37
C SER A 204 11.47 1.73 7.78
N VAL A 205 11.19 2.48 8.86
CA VAL A 205 9.82 2.76 9.31
C VAL A 205 9.00 3.42 8.19
N MET A 206 9.62 4.29 7.40
CA MET A 206 8.98 4.93 6.24
C MET A 206 8.48 3.90 5.21
N THR A 207 9.30 2.89 4.88
CA THR A 207 8.95 1.83 3.94
C THR A 207 7.77 0.99 4.47
N ALA A 208 7.81 0.59 5.74
CA ALA A 208 6.72 -0.16 6.35
C ALA A 208 5.42 0.65 6.45
N THR A 209 5.50 1.93 6.84
CA THR A 209 4.33 2.82 6.90
C THR A 209 3.66 2.98 5.54
N ARG A 210 4.44 3.12 4.46
CA ARG A 210 3.88 3.17 3.09
C ARG A 210 3.12 1.90 2.74
N LEU A 211 3.67 0.73 3.03
CA LEU A 211 2.97 -0.54 2.78
C LEU A 211 1.69 -0.65 3.63
N VAL A 212 1.77 -0.36 4.93
CA VAL A 212 0.62 -0.45 5.84
C VAL A 212 -0.51 0.47 5.40
N ASN A 213 -0.20 1.71 5.00
CA ASN A 213 -1.18 2.64 4.49
C ASN A 213 -1.78 2.16 3.15
N ALA A 214 -0.95 1.69 2.22
CA ALA A 214 -1.42 1.13 0.94
C ALA A 214 -2.36 -0.06 1.13
N LEU A 215 -2.02 -0.98 2.05
CA LEU A 215 -2.86 -2.13 2.38
C LEU A 215 -4.19 -1.69 3.02
N ARG A 216 -4.18 -0.70 3.92
CA ARG A 216 -5.39 -0.16 4.56
C ARG A 216 -6.29 0.56 3.56
N GLU A 217 -5.72 1.43 2.73
CA GLU A 217 -6.44 2.18 1.70
C GLU A 217 -7.12 1.24 0.70
N GLU A 218 -6.52 0.09 0.40
CA GLU A 218 -7.11 -0.91 -0.50
C GLU A 218 -7.99 -1.96 0.22
N GLY A 219 -8.16 -1.84 1.54
CA GLY A 219 -9.02 -2.71 2.35
C GLY A 219 -8.45 -4.10 2.61
N PHE A 220 -7.13 -4.28 2.52
CA PHE A 220 -6.44 -5.56 2.80
C PHE A 220 -5.88 -5.67 4.21
N LEU A 221 -5.95 -4.61 5.02
CA LEU A 221 -5.42 -4.61 6.38
C LEU A 221 -6.37 -3.90 7.33
N GLU A 222 -6.71 -4.58 8.42
CA GLU A 222 -7.50 -4.04 9.51
C GLU A 222 -6.70 -4.06 10.82
N THR A 223 -7.07 -3.17 11.74
CA THR A 223 -6.58 -3.22 13.11
C THR A 223 -7.63 -3.92 13.95
N VAL A 224 -7.28 -5.05 14.55
CA VAL A 224 -8.20 -5.87 15.34
C VAL A 224 -7.67 -6.06 16.77
N PRO A 225 -8.54 -6.12 17.79
CA PRO A 225 -8.13 -6.36 19.17
C PRO A 225 -7.87 -7.85 19.42
N PHE A 226 -6.76 -8.18 20.09
CA PHE A 226 -6.48 -9.50 20.68
C PHE A 226 -6.05 -9.32 22.13
N HIS A 227 -6.80 -9.88 23.08
CA HIS A 227 -6.61 -9.63 24.52
C HIS A 227 -6.42 -8.14 24.85
N ASN A 228 -7.25 -7.26 24.28
CA ASN A 228 -7.20 -5.79 24.42
C ASN A 228 -5.95 -5.10 23.84
N VAL A 229 -5.15 -5.80 23.03
CA VAL A 229 -4.02 -5.21 22.31
C VAL A 229 -4.33 -5.17 20.81
N PRO A 230 -4.29 -4.00 20.15
CA PRO A 230 -4.54 -3.90 18.71
C PRO A 230 -3.39 -4.53 17.91
N TYR A 231 -3.71 -5.32 16.89
CA TYR A 231 -2.76 -5.85 15.94
C TYR A 231 -3.23 -5.72 14.48
N LEU A 232 -2.27 -5.70 13.57
CA LEU A 232 -2.49 -5.61 12.12
C LEU A 232 -2.87 -7.00 11.60
N LYS A 233 -4.08 -7.14 11.06
CA LYS A 233 -4.58 -8.37 10.46
C LYS A 233 -4.81 -8.18 8.97
N VAL A 234 -4.22 -9.07 8.18
CA VAL A 234 -4.50 -9.14 6.74
C VAL A 234 -5.91 -9.72 6.53
N VAL A 235 -6.74 -8.98 5.81
CA VAL A 235 -8.13 -9.32 5.47
C VAL A 235 -8.31 -9.38 3.95
N GLN A 236 -9.49 -9.81 3.48
CA GLN A 236 -9.77 -10.07 2.06
C GLN A 236 -8.68 -10.96 1.41
N ARG A 237 -8.20 -11.96 2.16
CA ARG A 237 -7.01 -12.79 1.84
C ARG A 237 -7.07 -13.39 0.43
N ARG A 238 -8.23 -13.88 -0.01
CA ARG A 238 -8.44 -14.40 -1.38
C ARG A 238 -8.19 -13.37 -2.47
N LYS A 239 -8.68 -12.15 -2.29
CA LYS A 239 -8.51 -11.05 -3.25
C LYS A 239 -7.05 -10.59 -3.28
N LEU A 240 -6.38 -10.54 -2.12
CA LEU A 240 -4.96 -10.22 -2.03
C LEU A 240 -4.11 -11.31 -2.71
N ALA A 241 -4.37 -12.58 -2.41
CA ALA A 241 -3.70 -13.74 -2.99
C ALA A 241 -3.82 -13.77 -4.51
N LYS A 242 -5.02 -13.55 -5.06
CA LYS A 242 -5.24 -13.47 -6.50
C LYS A 242 -4.38 -12.38 -7.16
N ARG A 243 -4.26 -11.21 -6.53
CA ARG A 243 -3.42 -10.12 -7.04
C ARG A 243 -1.94 -10.43 -6.91
N TRP A 244 -1.53 -11.04 -5.80
CA TRP A 244 -0.14 -11.38 -5.58
C TRP A 244 0.34 -12.44 -6.59
N LYS A 245 -0.46 -13.48 -6.84
CA LYS A 245 -0.19 -14.47 -7.90
C LYS A 245 -0.08 -13.83 -9.29
N ALA A 246 -0.86 -12.79 -9.57
CA ALA A 246 -0.81 -12.10 -10.86
C ALA A 246 0.59 -11.51 -11.16
N GLU A 247 1.34 -11.09 -10.14
CA GLU A 247 2.72 -10.60 -10.28
C GLU A 247 3.70 -11.70 -10.72
N TYR A 248 3.36 -12.96 -10.47
CA TYR A 248 4.16 -14.14 -10.80
C TYR A 248 3.72 -14.81 -12.12
N GLN A 249 2.76 -14.23 -12.86
CA GLN A 249 2.39 -14.75 -14.19
C GLN A 249 3.53 -14.60 -15.20
N ARG A 250 4.42 -13.63 -15.01
CA ARG A 250 5.57 -13.46 -15.89
C ARG A 250 6.65 -14.47 -15.51
N SER A 251 7.01 -15.33 -16.47
CA SER A 251 8.07 -16.30 -16.25
C SER A 251 9.41 -15.60 -15.96
N PRO A 252 10.17 -16.07 -14.95
CA PRO A 252 11.51 -15.58 -14.68
C PRO A 252 12.46 -15.96 -15.83
N SER A 253 13.57 -15.23 -15.96
CA SER A 253 14.67 -15.65 -16.82
C SER A 253 15.17 -17.01 -16.36
N ALA A 254 15.18 -17.98 -17.28
CA ALA A 254 15.47 -19.37 -16.99
C ALA A 254 16.41 -19.98 -18.05
N VAL A 255 17.32 -20.85 -17.62
CA VAL A 255 18.19 -21.62 -18.52
C VAL A 255 18.19 -23.09 -18.10
N ALA A 256 17.86 -23.96 -19.05
CA ALA A 256 17.91 -25.41 -18.88
C ALA A 256 19.37 -25.89 -18.93
N MET A 257 19.81 -26.59 -17.88
CA MET A 257 21.20 -27.01 -17.72
C MET A 257 21.31 -28.53 -17.54
N LYS A 258 22.49 -29.06 -17.87
CA LYS A 258 22.90 -30.43 -17.56
C LYS A 258 24.26 -30.42 -16.89
N PHE A 259 24.51 -31.39 -16.03
CA PHE A 259 25.84 -31.61 -15.48
C PHE A 259 26.75 -32.19 -16.56
N LEU A 260 28.00 -31.72 -16.59
CA LEU A 260 29.04 -32.31 -17.45
C LEU A 260 29.37 -33.74 -17.02
N ARG A 261 29.28 -34.03 -15.72
CA ARG A 261 29.42 -35.38 -15.17
C ARG A 261 28.05 -35.85 -14.67
N PRO A 262 27.47 -36.90 -15.29
CA PRO A 262 26.24 -37.50 -14.79
C PRO A 262 26.39 -37.92 -13.33
N GLY A 263 25.34 -37.71 -12.53
CA GLY A 263 25.34 -38.05 -11.10
C GLY A 263 23.94 -38.32 -10.57
N GLY A 264 23.83 -38.38 -9.24
CA GLY A 264 22.68 -38.94 -8.51
C GLY A 264 21.41 -38.08 -8.44
N GLY A 265 20.97 -37.51 -9.56
CA GLY A 265 19.70 -36.78 -9.64
C GLY A 265 19.63 -35.57 -8.70
N ASP A 266 18.53 -35.43 -7.95
CA ASP A 266 18.25 -34.26 -7.11
C ASP A 266 19.33 -33.99 -6.04
N ALA A 267 19.97 -35.04 -5.51
CA ALA A 267 21.07 -34.89 -4.56
C ALA A 267 22.28 -34.16 -5.18
N GLN A 268 22.52 -34.33 -6.48
CA GLN A 268 23.56 -33.60 -7.21
C GLN A 268 23.18 -32.11 -7.35
N VAL A 269 21.90 -31.84 -7.62
CA VAL A 269 21.37 -30.47 -7.73
C VAL A 269 21.44 -29.74 -6.40
N GLN A 270 21.02 -30.35 -5.30
CA GLN A 270 21.13 -29.78 -3.96
C GLN A 270 22.58 -29.51 -3.56
N LYS A 271 23.50 -30.44 -3.88
CA LYS A 271 24.94 -30.24 -3.64
C LYS A 271 25.48 -29.05 -4.44
N TRP A 272 25.07 -28.91 -5.69
CA TRP A 272 25.45 -27.77 -6.54
C TRP A 272 24.88 -26.46 -5.98
N ALA A 273 23.58 -26.43 -5.65
CA ALA A 273 22.91 -25.26 -5.07
C ALA A 273 23.62 -24.80 -3.79
N ARG A 274 23.92 -25.72 -2.86
CA ARG A 274 24.68 -25.42 -1.63
C ARG A 274 26.05 -24.84 -1.92
N LYS A 275 26.78 -25.40 -2.90
CA LYS A 275 28.13 -24.93 -3.26
C LYS A 275 28.11 -23.52 -3.86
N HIS A 276 27.09 -23.20 -4.65
CA HIS A 276 26.98 -21.95 -5.40
C HIS A 276 26.03 -20.92 -4.77
N GLY A 277 25.56 -21.17 -3.54
CA GLY A 277 24.65 -20.26 -2.82
C GLY A 277 23.25 -20.15 -3.43
N GLY A 278 22.84 -21.12 -4.25
CA GLY A 278 21.51 -21.19 -4.84
C GLY A 278 20.45 -21.69 -3.85
N ALA A 279 19.19 -21.33 -4.09
CA ALA A 279 18.05 -21.82 -3.34
C ALA A 279 17.21 -22.77 -4.19
N MET A 280 16.82 -23.92 -3.64
CA MET A 280 15.85 -24.80 -4.27
C MET A 280 14.50 -24.08 -4.35
N GLY A 281 13.83 -24.14 -5.50
CA GLY A 281 12.56 -23.46 -5.78
C GLY A 281 11.52 -24.39 -6.39
N LEU A 282 10.31 -23.84 -6.61
CA LEU A 282 9.19 -24.52 -7.27
C LEU A 282 8.89 -25.90 -6.64
N PHE A 283 8.65 -26.93 -7.44
CA PHE A 283 8.29 -28.28 -6.98
C PHE A 283 9.37 -28.90 -6.08
N ALA A 284 10.65 -28.69 -6.39
CA ALA A 284 11.75 -29.21 -5.56
C ALA A 284 11.77 -28.56 -4.16
N ALA A 285 11.34 -27.29 -4.05
CA ALA A 285 11.13 -26.66 -2.75
C ALA A 285 9.92 -27.25 -2.03
N ALA A 286 8.80 -27.48 -2.74
CA ALA A 286 7.62 -28.12 -2.16
C ALA A 286 7.95 -29.50 -1.58
N ASP A 287 8.68 -30.34 -2.31
CA ASP A 287 9.17 -31.64 -1.86
C ASP A 287 10.03 -31.51 -0.58
N LEU A 288 11.03 -30.62 -0.58
CA LEU A 288 11.92 -30.40 0.57
C LEU A 288 11.21 -29.79 1.80
N LEU A 289 10.12 -29.06 1.60
CA LEU A 289 9.29 -28.54 2.67
C LEU A 289 8.31 -29.60 3.22
N GLY A 290 8.14 -30.73 2.51
CA GLY A 290 7.23 -31.82 2.88
C GLY A 290 5.82 -31.68 2.32
N PHE A 291 5.62 -30.85 1.30
CA PHE A 291 4.31 -30.55 0.68
C PHE A 291 4.31 -30.78 -0.83
N GLY A 292 5.24 -31.58 -1.34
CA GLY A 292 5.31 -31.92 -2.76
C GLY A 292 4.21 -32.90 -3.17
N HIS A 293 3.44 -32.51 -4.17
CA HIS A 293 2.36 -33.30 -4.77
C HIS A 293 2.66 -33.66 -6.23
N VAL A 294 3.41 -32.80 -6.92
CA VAL A 294 3.74 -32.95 -8.35
C VAL A 294 5.20 -33.39 -8.51
N HIS A 295 5.40 -34.50 -9.23
CA HIS A 295 6.73 -35.08 -9.46
C HIS A 295 7.10 -35.13 -10.96
N GLY A 296 8.38 -35.39 -11.23
CA GLY A 296 8.90 -35.61 -12.59
C GLY A 296 9.34 -34.35 -13.34
N VAL A 297 9.10 -33.16 -12.77
CA VAL A 297 9.59 -31.87 -13.29
C VAL A 297 11.06 -31.70 -12.92
N PRO A 298 11.94 -31.24 -13.83
CA PRO A 298 13.32 -30.93 -13.49
C PRO A 298 13.41 -29.91 -12.33
N PRO A 299 14.29 -30.13 -11.35
CA PRO A 299 14.40 -29.24 -10.19
C PRO A 299 14.86 -27.84 -10.61
N ALA A 300 14.24 -26.83 -10.02
CA ALA A 300 14.59 -25.43 -10.23
C ALA A 300 15.48 -24.91 -9.10
N VAL A 301 16.51 -24.15 -9.47
CA VAL A 301 17.41 -23.48 -8.53
C VAL A 301 17.43 -21.99 -8.82
N TRP A 302 17.03 -21.22 -7.81
CA TRP A 302 17.14 -19.77 -7.80
C TRP A 302 18.59 -19.33 -7.51
N VAL A 303 19.13 -18.48 -8.36
CA VAL A 303 20.49 -17.94 -8.26
C VAL A 303 20.47 -16.41 -8.30
N SER A 304 21.45 -15.78 -7.64
CA SER A 304 21.55 -14.31 -7.59
C SER A 304 21.86 -13.70 -8.96
N SER A 305 22.69 -14.37 -9.76
CA SER A 305 23.06 -13.97 -11.11
C SER A 305 22.97 -15.18 -12.04
N LEU A 306 22.04 -15.13 -12.99
CA LEU A 306 21.89 -16.21 -13.98
C LEU A 306 23.12 -16.30 -14.88
N ASP A 307 23.69 -15.15 -15.27
CA ASP A 307 24.86 -15.08 -16.13
C ASP A 307 26.08 -15.75 -15.49
N GLU A 308 26.36 -15.49 -14.22
CA GLU A 308 27.46 -16.16 -13.52
C GLU A 308 27.20 -17.67 -13.37
N ALA A 309 25.97 -18.03 -13.01
CA ALA A 309 25.61 -19.41 -12.73
C ALA A 309 25.69 -20.32 -13.98
N VAL A 310 25.33 -19.81 -15.16
CA VAL A 310 25.39 -20.60 -16.41
C VAL A 310 26.83 -20.88 -16.87
N HIS A 311 27.82 -20.13 -16.37
CA HIS A 311 29.24 -20.33 -16.67
C HIS A 311 29.97 -21.21 -15.62
N SER A 312 29.24 -21.83 -14.69
CA SER A 312 29.77 -22.83 -13.77
C SER A 312 30.45 -23.98 -14.54
N LYS A 313 31.68 -24.33 -14.12
CA LYS A 313 32.51 -25.37 -14.77
C LYS A 313 31.91 -26.77 -14.68
N GLU A 314 30.90 -26.97 -13.83
CA GLU A 314 30.20 -28.23 -13.59
C GLU A 314 29.02 -28.44 -14.55
N LEU A 315 28.54 -27.37 -15.18
CA LEU A 315 27.32 -27.34 -15.96
C LEU A 315 27.58 -27.01 -17.43
N ARG A 316 26.64 -27.42 -18.28
CA ARG A 316 26.48 -26.96 -19.65
C ARG A 316 25.01 -26.69 -19.93
N ARG A 317 24.71 -25.88 -20.93
CA ARG A 317 23.34 -25.75 -21.42
C ARG A 317 22.84 -27.10 -21.94
N ALA A 318 21.58 -27.43 -21.63
CA ALA A 318 20.90 -28.56 -22.24
C ALA A 318 20.72 -28.27 -23.73
N LYS A 319 20.96 -29.28 -24.58
CA LYS A 319 20.66 -29.18 -26.00
C LYS A 319 19.17 -29.38 -26.24
N GLU A 320 18.70 -28.92 -27.38
CA GLU A 320 17.33 -29.19 -27.82
C GLU A 320 17.04 -30.70 -27.83
N GLY A 321 15.89 -31.09 -27.29
CA GLY A 321 15.49 -32.50 -27.13
C GLY A 321 16.12 -33.24 -25.94
N GLU A 322 17.15 -32.69 -25.27
CA GLU A 322 17.68 -33.30 -24.05
C GLU A 322 16.79 -32.97 -22.83
N ARG A 323 16.52 -33.97 -21.99
CA ARG A 323 15.96 -33.72 -20.65
C ARG A 323 17.01 -32.97 -19.80
N PRO A 324 16.72 -31.78 -19.27
CA PRO A 324 17.64 -31.07 -18.40
C PRO A 324 17.75 -31.74 -17.02
N ASP A 325 18.90 -31.56 -16.38
CA ASP A 325 19.13 -32.07 -15.02
C ASP A 325 18.66 -31.05 -13.97
N LEU A 326 18.68 -29.76 -14.31
CA LEU A 326 18.16 -28.67 -13.51
C LEU A 326 17.80 -27.46 -14.38
N ILE A 327 16.95 -26.58 -13.85
CA ILE A 327 16.66 -25.26 -14.41
C ILE A 327 17.26 -24.20 -13.49
N LEU A 328 18.16 -23.36 -14.01
CA LEU A 328 18.65 -22.18 -13.30
C LEU A 328 17.71 -21.01 -13.56
N GLN A 329 17.32 -20.31 -12.51
CA GLN A 329 16.43 -19.14 -12.61
C GLN A 329 16.94 -17.99 -11.76
N GLN A 330 16.67 -16.76 -12.19
CA GLN A 330 16.96 -15.56 -11.40
C GLN A 330 15.66 -14.91 -10.94
N PRO A 331 15.50 -14.64 -9.63
CA PRO A 331 14.23 -14.14 -9.11
C PRO A 331 13.99 -12.68 -9.50
N SER A 332 12.73 -12.36 -9.82
CA SER A 332 12.29 -10.97 -10.02
C SER A 332 12.24 -10.15 -8.73
N PHE A 333 12.14 -10.84 -7.58
CA PHE A 333 12.05 -10.26 -6.24
C PHE A 333 13.13 -10.90 -5.32
N PRO A 334 14.42 -10.58 -5.55
CA PRO A 334 15.53 -11.24 -4.86
C PRO A 334 15.54 -11.02 -3.35
N GLN A 335 15.12 -9.86 -2.83
CA GLN A 335 15.08 -9.59 -1.39
C GLN A 335 13.96 -10.38 -0.71
N SER A 336 12.77 -10.47 -1.31
CA SER A 336 11.64 -11.27 -0.83
C SER A 336 11.98 -12.75 -0.74
N LEU A 337 12.65 -13.28 -1.78
CA LEU A 337 13.12 -14.66 -1.79
C LEU A 337 14.23 -14.86 -0.77
N ALA A 338 15.26 -14.01 -0.79
CA ALA A 338 16.44 -14.21 0.04
C ALA A 338 16.12 -14.06 1.54
N ARG A 339 15.30 -13.08 1.91
CA ARG A 339 14.93 -12.89 3.31
C ARG A 339 14.01 -13.99 3.80
N GLY A 340 13.08 -14.47 2.98
CA GLY A 340 12.12 -15.52 3.37
C GLY A 340 12.68 -16.93 3.40
N SER A 341 13.64 -17.24 2.52
CA SER A 341 14.22 -18.58 2.39
C SER A 341 14.72 -19.16 3.71
N ILE A 342 14.61 -20.47 3.84
CA ILE A 342 15.06 -21.23 5.01
C ILE A 342 16.12 -22.26 4.59
N THR A 343 16.75 -22.92 5.58
CA THR A 343 17.66 -24.05 5.33
C THR A 343 16.95 -25.35 5.68
N ARG A 344 16.87 -26.29 4.73
CA ARG A 344 16.43 -27.68 4.94
C ARG A 344 17.50 -28.61 4.40
N ASP A 345 17.85 -29.65 5.16
CA ASP A 345 18.87 -30.63 4.76
C ASP A 345 20.19 -30.00 4.28
N ASN A 346 20.62 -28.92 4.95
CA ASN A 346 21.80 -28.11 4.63
C ASN A 346 21.78 -27.44 3.23
N VAL A 347 20.63 -27.35 2.58
CA VAL A 347 20.43 -26.55 1.36
C VAL A 347 19.43 -25.43 1.63
N ARG A 348 19.62 -24.30 0.95
CA ARG A 348 18.67 -23.19 1.00
C ARG A 348 17.44 -23.54 0.18
N VAL A 349 16.27 -23.25 0.71
CA VAL A 349 14.96 -23.53 0.08
C VAL A 349 14.10 -22.28 0.18
N THR A 350 13.30 -22.01 -0.86
CA THR A 350 12.30 -20.94 -0.80
C THR A 350 11.31 -21.18 0.34
N ASP A 351 10.80 -20.11 0.96
CA ASP A 351 9.73 -20.26 1.96
C ASP A 351 8.44 -20.81 1.32
N ILE A 352 7.51 -21.26 2.17
CA ILE A 352 6.26 -21.87 1.71
C ILE A 352 5.39 -20.90 0.89
N ILE A 353 5.39 -19.61 1.22
CA ILE A 353 4.64 -18.60 0.45
C ILE A 353 5.31 -18.39 -0.91
N GLN A 354 6.63 -18.26 -0.96
CA GLN A 354 7.36 -18.14 -2.21
C GLN A 354 7.16 -19.37 -3.10
N THR A 355 7.20 -20.56 -2.52
CA THR A 355 6.96 -21.82 -3.23
C THR A 355 5.56 -21.83 -3.86
N TRP A 356 4.53 -21.44 -3.10
CA TRP A 356 3.17 -21.29 -3.60
C TRP A 356 3.05 -20.26 -4.74
N LEU A 357 3.71 -19.10 -4.63
CA LEU A 357 3.74 -18.09 -5.69
C LEU A 357 4.42 -18.62 -6.95
N ASP A 358 5.58 -19.26 -6.81
CA ASP A 358 6.41 -19.76 -7.91
C ASP A 358 5.69 -20.87 -8.71
N VAL A 359 4.95 -21.76 -8.04
CA VAL A 359 4.23 -22.84 -8.73
C VAL A 359 2.91 -22.39 -9.35
N SER A 360 2.31 -21.30 -8.83
CA SER A 360 0.94 -20.88 -9.18
C SER A 360 0.68 -20.57 -10.65
N SER A 361 1.72 -20.20 -11.39
CA SER A 361 1.68 -19.87 -12.82
C SER A 361 2.53 -20.84 -13.67
N HIS A 362 3.10 -21.88 -13.06
CA HIS A 362 4.00 -22.78 -13.77
C HIS A 362 3.22 -23.65 -14.76
N PRO A 363 3.63 -23.74 -16.04
CA PRO A 363 2.84 -24.37 -17.12
C PRO A 363 2.70 -25.90 -17.03
N SER A 364 3.46 -26.56 -16.14
CA SER A 364 3.17 -27.94 -15.75
C SER A 364 1.93 -27.98 -14.84
N ARG A 365 1.75 -29.04 -14.05
CA ARG A 365 0.69 -29.14 -13.01
C ARG A 365 0.92 -28.16 -11.83
N GLY A 366 1.42 -26.95 -12.09
CA GLY A 366 1.72 -25.93 -11.09
C GLY A 366 0.47 -25.42 -10.36
N VAL A 367 -0.64 -25.26 -11.09
CA VAL A 367 -1.94 -24.91 -10.50
C VAL A 367 -2.36 -25.92 -9.44
N GLU A 368 -2.24 -27.21 -9.75
CA GLU A 368 -2.59 -28.29 -8.82
C GLU A 368 -1.71 -28.27 -7.56
N GLN A 369 -0.40 -28.11 -7.70
CA GLN A 369 0.50 -27.95 -6.56
C GLN A 369 0.15 -26.73 -5.71
N ALA A 370 -0.23 -25.61 -6.35
CA ALA A 370 -0.61 -24.39 -5.65
C ALA A 370 -1.96 -24.53 -4.92
N GLU A 371 -2.93 -25.22 -5.51
CA GLU A 371 -4.23 -25.52 -4.90
C GLU A 371 -4.08 -26.46 -3.70
N GLU A 372 -3.21 -27.47 -3.78
CA GLU A 372 -2.90 -28.34 -2.64
C GLU A 372 -2.34 -27.54 -1.45
N LEU A 373 -1.45 -26.59 -1.72
CA LEU A 373 -0.92 -25.69 -0.68
C LEU A 373 -2.02 -24.78 -0.10
N GLU A 374 -2.92 -24.28 -0.92
CA GLU A 374 -4.05 -23.42 -0.49
C GLU A 374 -5.08 -24.15 0.35
N HIS A 375 -5.40 -25.41 0.02
CA HIS A 375 -6.34 -26.20 0.80
C HIS A 375 -5.70 -26.80 2.06
N GLY A 376 -4.38 -26.96 2.06
CA GLY A 376 -3.60 -27.44 3.19
C GLY A 376 -2.95 -26.33 4.01
N ILE A 377 -1.62 -26.26 3.95
CA ILE A 377 -0.79 -25.49 4.88
C ILE A 377 -0.99 -23.96 4.80
N LEU A 378 -1.51 -23.44 3.68
CA LEU A 378 -1.79 -22.01 3.48
C LEU A 378 -3.28 -21.66 3.55
N ALA A 379 -4.15 -22.55 4.01
CA ALA A 379 -5.60 -22.29 4.08
C ALA A 379 -5.93 -21.05 4.93
N SER A 380 -5.30 -20.92 6.10
CA SER A 380 -5.40 -19.73 6.93
C SER A 380 -4.85 -18.50 6.21
N VAL A 381 -3.71 -18.59 5.53
CA VAL A 381 -3.02 -17.48 4.86
C VAL A 381 -3.81 -16.91 3.68
N VAL A 382 -4.38 -17.78 2.84
CA VAL A 382 -5.11 -17.42 1.63
C VAL A 382 -6.61 -17.20 1.89
N GLY A 383 -7.12 -17.75 2.98
CA GLY A 383 -8.54 -17.77 3.35
C GLY A 383 -9.27 -18.97 2.74
N GLU A 384 -10.33 -19.44 3.40
CA GLU A 384 -11.10 -20.60 2.93
C GLU A 384 -11.73 -20.36 1.54
N SER A 385 -11.86 -21.42 0.75
CA SER A 385 -12.73 -21.43 -0.44
C SER A 385 -14.15 -21.64 0.08
N ASN A 386 -15.06 -20.68 -0.10
CA ASN A 386 -16.48 -20.94 0.09
C ASN A 386 -17.01 -21.87 -1.00
#